data_AF-A0A920D3R5-F1
#
_entry.id   AF-A0A920D3R5-F1
#
_cell.length_a   1.000
_cell.length_b   1.000
_cell.length_c   1.000
_cell.angle_alpha   90.00
_cell.angle_beta   90.00
_cell.angle_gamma   90.00
#
_symmetry.space_group_name_H-M   'P 1'
#
loop_
_entity.id
_entity.type
_entity.pdbx_description
1 polymer ?
#
loop_
_entity_poly.entity_id
_entity_poly.type
_entity_poly.pdbx_seq_one_letter_code
_entity_poly.pdbx_strand_id
1 'polypeptide(L)'
;MSDDKNVIRFPISYDQRMKNQRGVGYVPCEVSSRYLLFNNYVDDNGLIMMNVRTNNGGSDRKLCDMVVHFDDLVELVNSVYDSRKNK
;
A
#
# COMPACT_ATOMS: atom_id res chain seq x y z
N MET A 1 -6.77 -40.93 8.58
CA MET A 1 -6.24 -39.94 9.55
C MET A 1 -4.83 -39.64 9.08
N SER A 2 -4.63 -38.51 8.39
CA SER A 2 -3.36 -38.16 7.77
C SER A 2 -2.63 -37.14 8.65
N ASP A 3 -1.34 -37.38 8.88
CA ASP A 3 -0.46 -36.63 9.80
C ASP A 3 -0.30 -35.14 9.41
N ASP A 4 -0.95 -34.24 10.15
CA ASP A 4 -0.75 -32.78 10.14
C ASP A 4 0.47 -32.34 10.99
N LYS A 5 1.50 -33.18 11.12
CA LYS A 5 2.57 -32.97 12.13
C LYS A 5 3.75 -32.10 11.68
N ASN A 6 3.76 -31.59 10.44
CA ASN A 6 4.89 -30.80 9.90
C ASN A 6 4.50 -29.43 9.32
N VAL A 7 3.37 -28.85 9.76
CA VAL A 7 3.00 -27.49 9.35
C VAL A 7 3.50 -26.48 10.40
N ILE A 8 4.64 -25.86 10.15
CA ILE A 8 5.16 -24.75 10.96
C ILE A 8 4.45 -23.47 10.51
N ARG A 9 3.56 -22.93 11.35
CA ARG A 9 2.90 -21.64 11.10
C ARG A 9 3.77 -20.50 11.60
N PHE A 10 4.43 -19.80 10.69
CA PHE A 10 5.17 -18.59 11.04
C PHE A 10 4.20 -17.42 11.29
N PRO A 11 4.30 -16.71 12.42
CA PRO A 11 3.51 -15.51 12.63
C PRO A 11 3.96 -14.44 11.63
N ILE A 12 3.00 -13.89 10.87
CA ILE A 12 3.22 -12.72 10.03
C ILE A 12 2.91 -11.44 10.82
N SER A 13 3.65 -10.37 10.56
CA SER A 13 3.34 -9.07 11.16
C SER A 13 1.97 -8.56 10.68
N TYR A 14 1.38 -7.64 11.45
CA TYR A 14 0.13 -6.99 11.06
C TYR A 14 0.24 -6.35 9.67
N ASP A 15 1.32 -5.61 9.40
CA ASP A 15 1.54 -4.94 8.13
C ASP A 15 1.70 -5.93 6.98
N GLN A 16 2.43 -7.03 7.21
CA GLN A 16 2.57 -8.07 6.20
C GLN A 16 1.23 -8.73 5.92
N ARG A 17 0.40 -8.97 6.95
CA ARG A 17 -0.96 -9.47 6.78
C ARG A 17 -1.81 -8.50 5.96
N MET A 18 -1.73 -7.20 6.23
CA MET A 18 -2.47 -6.18 5.47
C MET A 18 -2.01 -6.13 4.01
N LYS A 19 -0.69 -6.15 3.76
CA LYS A 19 -0.13 -6.22 2.40
C LYS A 19 -0.60 -7.48 1.66
N ASN A 20 -0.59 -8.63 2.32
CA ASN A 20 -1.08 -9.88 1.73
C ASN A 20 -2.57 -9.82 1.38
N GLN A 21 -3.39 -9.19 2.23
CA GLN A 21 -4.84 -9.07 2.01
C GLN A 21 -5.21 -8.02 0.95
N ARG A 22 -4.47 -6.92 0.88
CA ARG A 22 -4.79 -5.76 0.03
C ARG A 22 -4.06 -5.78 -1.30
N GLY A 23 -2.99 -6.57 -1.42
CA GLY A 23 -2.22 -6.74 -2.64
C GLY A 23 -1.19 -5.64 -2.87
N VAL A 24 -0.60 -5.69 -4.06
CA VAL A 24 0.42 -4.73 -4.53
C VAL A 24 -0.23 -3.36 -4.71
N GLY A 25 0.45 -2.29 -4.29
CA GLY A 25 -0.07 -0.92 -4.33
C GLY A 25 -0.75 -0.46 -3.04
N TYR A 26 -0.80 -1.31 -2.01
CA TYR A 26 -1.22 -0.91 -0.67
C TYR A 26 -0.15 -0.07 0.04
N VAL A 27 -0.51 1.15 0.43
CA VAL A 27 0.35 2.04 1.22
C VAL A 27 -0.41 2.48 2.48
N PRO A 28 -0.03 2.01 3.68
CA PRO A 28 -0.68 2.39 4.93
C PRO A 28 -0.39 3.84 5.32
N CYS A 29 -1.35 4.47 6.00
CA CYS A 29 -1.10 5.68 6.77
C CYS A 29 -0.74 5.31 8.21
N GLU A 30 0.48 5.58 8.66
CA GLU A 30 0.93 5.18 10.01
C GLU A 30 0.24 5.95 11.15
N VAL A 31 -0.40 7.09 10.85
CA VAL A 31 -1.02 7.97 11.85
C VAL A 31 -2.55 7.88 11.89
N SER A 32 -3.17 7.18 10.94
CA SER A 32 -4.63 7.03 10.90
C SER A 32 -5.04 5.73 10.23
N SER A 33 -6.26 5.27 10.46
CA SER A 33 -6.83 4.06 9.85
C SER A 33 -7.19 4.25 8.36
N ARG A 34 -6.33 4.93 7.60
CA ARG A 34 -6.46 5.21 6.16
C ARG A 34 -5.33 4.54 5.40
N TYR A 35 -5.51 4.37 4.11
CA TYR A 35 -4.48 3.85 3.23
C TYR A 35 -4.74 4.28 1.78
N LEU A 36 -3.67 4.31 0.99
CA LEU A 36 -3.75 4.44 -0.46
C LEU A 36 -3.76 3.05 -1.08
N LEU A 37 -4.53 2.90 -2.14
CA LEU A 37 -4.51 1.71 -2.99
C LEU A 37 -4.29 2.14 -4.44
N PHE A 38 -3.07 1.92 -4.92
CA PHE A 38 -2.66 2.23 -6.29
C PHE A 38 -3.22 1.19 -7.25
N ASN A 39 -3.75 1.67 -8.38
CA ASN A 39 -3.92 0.80 -9.53
C ASN A 39 -2.52 0.68 -10.16
N ASN A 40 -1.94 -0.52 -10.18
CA ASN A 40 -0.54 -0.77 -10.59
C ASN A 40 -0.31 -0.61 -12.11
N TYR A 41 -0.84 0.47 -12.69
CA TYR A 41 -0.79 0.80 -14.10
C TYR A 41 -0.67 2.32 -14.23
N VAL A 42 0.23 2.74 -15.11
CA VAL A 42 0.38 4.13 -15.55
C VAL A 42 -0.29 4.21 -16.91
N ASP A 43 -1.22 5.15 -17.08
CA ASP A 43 -1.89 5.33 -18.36
C ASP A 43 -0.99 5.99 -19.42
N ASP A 44 -1.49 6.08 -20.65
CA ASP A 44 -0.75 6.64 -21.79
C ASP A 44 -0.39 8.13 -21.61
N ASN A 45 -1.06 8.84 -20.69
CA ASN A 45 -0.77 10.23 -20.33
C ASN A 45 0.15 10.36 -19.11
N GLY A 46 0.69 9.23 -18.62
CA GLY A 46 1.55 9.21 -17.43
C GLY A 46 0.78 9.37 -16.12
N LEU A 47 -0.53 9.14 -16.10
CA LEU A 47 -1.36 9.29 -14.91
C LEU A 47 -1.48 7.96 -14.15
N ILE A 48 -1.48 8.06 -12.83
CA ILE A 48 -1.77 6.95 -11.93
C ILE A 48 -3.05 7.25 -11.17
N MET A 49 -4.03 6.36 -11.34
CA MET A 49 -5.26 6.34 -10.58
C MET A 49 -5.05 5.58 -9.27
N MET A 50 -5.52 6.15 -8.15
CA MET A 50 -5.50 5.49 -6.85
C MET A 50 -6.72 5.84 -6.02
N ASN A 51 -7.01 4.98 -5.05
CA ASN A 51 -8.10 5.19 -4.09
C ASN A 51 -7.54 5.57 -2.73
N VAL A 52 -8.12 6.59 -2.10
CA VAL A 52 -7.96 6.82 -0.66
C VAL A 52 -9.04 6.04 0.06
N ARG A 53 -8.65 5.10 0.92
CA ARG A 53 -9.57 4.20 1.62
C ARG A 53 -9.37 4.27 3.13
N THR A 54 -10.37 3.82 3.88
CA THR A 54 -10.30 3.72 5.34
C THR A 54 -11.00 2.46 5.84
N ASN A 55 -10.48 1.90 6.93
CA ASN A 55 -11.12 0.86 7.73
C ASN A 55 -11.61 1.40 9.08
N ASN A 56 -11.66 2.72 9.26
CA ASN A 56 -12.19 3.33 10.47
C ASN A 56 -13.70 3.03 10.57
N GLY A 57 -14.13 2.45 11.70
CA GLY A 57 -15.51 1.98 11.90
C GLY A 57 -15.77 0.54 11.43
N GLY A 58 -14.72 -0.26 11.22
CA GLY A 58 -14.83 -1.72 11.02
C GLY A 58 -15.23 -2.17 9.61
N SER A 59 -15.53 -1.25 8.70
CA SER A 59 -15.81 -1.54 7.29
C SER A 59 -14.80 -0.84 6.38
N ASP A 60 -14.39 -1.54 5.33
CA ASP A 60 -13.53 -0.98 4.31
C ASP A 60 -14.34 -0.10 3.35
N ARG A 61 -14.01 1.19 3.29
CA ARG A 61 -14.71 2.13 2.40
C ARG A 61 -13.74 3.06 1.67
N LYS A 62 -14.12 3.39 0.43
CA LYS A 62 -13.47 4.42 -0.38
C LYS A 62 -13.90 5.81 0.11
N LEU A 63 -12.94 6.71 0.27
CA LEU A 63 -13.17 8.11 0.61
C LEU A 63 -13.21 8.98 -0.66
N CYS A 64 -12.23 8.83 -1.53
CA CYS A 64 -12.16 9.51 -2.80
C CYS A 64 -11.25 8.77 -3.80
N ASP A 65 -11.37 9.18 -5.06
CA ASP A 65 -10.36 8.95 -6.09
C ASP A 65 -9.25 10.01 -5.99
N MET A 66 -8.04 9.61 -6.35
CA MET A 66 -6.89 10.50 -6.50
C MET A 66 -6.17 10.13 -7.79
N VAL A 67 -5.74 11.15 -8.52
CA VAL A 67 -4.99 11.02 -9.76
C VAL A 67 -3.74 11.86 -9.64
N VAL A 68 -2.59 11.29 -9.97
CA VAL A 68 -1.29 11.97 -9.93
C VAL A 68 -0.47 11.60 -11.17
N HIS A 69 0.47 12.44 -11.57
CA HIS A 69 1.45 12.06 -12.57
C HIS A 69 2.52 11.14 -11.98
N PHE A 70 2.96 10.17 -12.78
CA PHE A 70 4.05 9.26 -12.42
C PHE A 70 5.35 10.03 -12.16
N ASP A 71 5.67 11.01 -13.01
CA ASP A 71 6.91 11.78 -12.89
C ASP A 71 6.99 12.57 -11.57
N ASP A 72 5.88 13.17 -11.14
CA ASP A 72 5.79 13.87 -9.84
C ASP A 72 6.10 12.93 -8.67
N LEU A 73 5.60 11.69 -8.71
CA LEU A 73 5.88 10.69 -7.68
C LEU A 73 7.34 10.26 -7.69
N VAL A 74 7.93 10.05 -8.86
CA VAL A 74 9.34 9.67 -9.00
C VAL A 74 10.25 10.77 -8.48
N GLU A 75 9.99 12.02 -8.87
CA GLU A 75 10.73 13.18 -8.38
C GLU A 75 10.65 13.30 -6.86
N LEU A 76 9.44 13.18 -6.30
CA LEU A 76 9.21 13.20 -4.86
C LEU A 76 9.99 12.09 -4.14
N VAL A 77 9.89 10.84 -4.61
CA VAL A 77 10.58 9.70 -3.99
C VAL A 77 12.10 9.86 -4.03
N ASN A 78 12.65 10.33 -5.15
CA ASN A 78 14.08 10.59 -5.28
C ASN A 78 14.54 11.67 -4.29
N SER A 79 13.78 12.76 -4.13
CA SER A 79 14.12 13.83 -3.18
C SER A 79 14.19 13.35 -1.72
N VAL A 80 13.27 12.46 -1.33
CA VAL A 80 13.23 11.86 0.01
C VAL A 80 14.34 10.82 0.17
N TYR A 81 14.63 10.04 -0.87
CA TYR A 81 15.69 9.04 -0.86
C TYR A 81 17.07 9.67 -0.68
N ASP A 82 17.36 10.76 -1.39
CA ASP A 82 18.63 11.48 -1.25
C ASP A 82 18.76 12.13 0.13
N SER A 83 17.67 12.65 0.68
CA SER A 83 17.63 13.17 2.06
C SER A 83 17.97 12.10 3.11
N ARG A 84 17.70 10.82 2.83
CA ARG A 84 18.03 9.70 3.73
C ARG A 84 19.51 9.30 3.64
N LYS A 85 20.16 9.48 2.49
CA LYS A 85 21.60 9.17 2.33
C LYS A 85 22.52 10.17 3.03
N ASN A 86 22.06 11.40 3.18
CA ASN A 86 22.82 12.49 3.79
C ASN A 86 22.61 12.62 5.32
N LYS A 87 21.97 11.62 5.95
CA LYS A 87 21.84 11.46 7.40
C LYS A 87 22.73 10.34 7.88
#